data_AF-A0A2H5PYK2-F1
#
_entry.id   AF-A0A2H5PYK2-F1
#
_cell.length_a   1.000
_cell.length_b   1.000
_cell.length_c   1.000
_cell.angle_alpha   90.00
_cell.angle_beta   90.00
_cell.angle_gamma   90.00
#
_symmetry.space_group_name_H-M   'P 1'
#
loop_
_entity.id
_entity.type
_entity.pdbx_description
1 polymer ?
#
loop_
_entity_poly.entity_id
_entity_poly.type
_entity_poly.pdbx_seq_one_letter_code
_entity_poly.pdbx_strand_id
1 'polypeptide(L)' 'MPLFPQVAQVVVPTAAYCSEKYNQTVVSAAEKGYKVSSYLPLVPTERIAKVFSNEVVESQPLASAGREADVAVY' A
#
# COMPACT_ATOMS: atom_id res chain seq x y z
N MET A 1 -22.09 -3.30 -9.36
CA MET A 1 -21.10 -2.97 -8.31
C MET A 1 -19.71 -3.41 -8.79
N PRO A 2 -18.65 -2.60 -8.64
CA PRO A 2 -17.30 -3.10 -8.89
C PRO A 2 -17.02 -4.20 -7.86
N LEU A 3 -16.54 -5.38 -8.27
CA LEU A 3 -16.23 -6.51 -7.38
C LEU A 3 -14.99 -6.28 -6.52
N PHE A 4 -14.12 -5.38 -6.97
CA PHE A 4 -12.81 -5.18 -6.37
C PHE A 4 -12.88 -4.63 -4.94
N PRO A 5 -13.70 -3.61 -4.61
CA PRO A 5 -13.83 -3.13 -3.24
C PRO A 5 -14.35 -4.18 -2.24
N GLN A 6 -15.31 -5.03 -2.61
CA GLN A 6 -15.83 -6.05 -1.68
C GLN A 6 -14.81 -7.17 -1.48
N VAL A 7 -14.10 -7.57 -2.54
CA VAL A 7 -13.02 -8.56 -2.42
C VAL A 7 -11.88 -7.99 -1.56
N ALA A 8 -11.53 -6.71 -1.72
CA ALA A 8 -10.49 -6.05 -0.93
C ALA A 8 -10.78 -6.06 0.58
N GLN A 9 -12.05 -5.95 0.99
CA GLN A 9 -12.45 -6.02 2.41
C GLN A 9 -12.07 -7.35 3.08
N VAL A 10 -12.00 -8.44 2.30
CA VAL A 10 -11.60 -9.75 2.80
C VAL A 10 -10.11 -9.96 2.63
N VAL A 11 -9.57 -9.62 1.46
CA VAL A 11 -8.18 -9.91 1.11
C VAL A 11 -7.19 -9.04 1.88
N VAL A 12 -7.48 -7.76 2.10
CA VAL A 12 -6.54 -6.84 2.79
C VAL A 12 -6.26 -7.28 4.23
N PRO A 13 -7.26 -7.58 5.08
CA PRO A 13 -6.99 -8.09 6.43
C PRO A 13 -6.27 -9.44 6.42
N THR A 14 -6.64 -10.36 5.51
CA THR A 14 -5.97 -11.66 5.39
C THR A 14 -4.50 -11.50 4.99
N ALA A 15 -4.21 -10.66 4.00
CA ALA A 15 -2.84 -10.38 3.58
C ALA A 15 -2.03 -9.76 4.73
N ALA A 16 -2.60 -8.81 5.47
CA ALA A 16 -1.95 -8.21 6.63
C ALA A 16 -1.58 -9.28 7.69
N TYR A 17 -2.52 -10.15 8.05
CA TYR A 17 -2.27 -11.24 9.00
C TYR A 17 -1.19 -12.21 8.49
N CYS A 18 -1.31 -12.66 7.23
CA CYS A 18 -0.37 -13.61 6.65
C CYS A 18 1.05 -13.04 6.56
N SER A 19 1.20 -11.78 6.14
CA SER A 19 2.51 -11.12 6.05
C SER A 19 3.15 -10.94 7.43
N GLU A 20 2.37 -10.58 8.45
CA GLU A 20 2.86 -10.48 9.82
C GLU A 20 3.36 -11.83 10.34
N LYS A 21 2.57 -12.90 10.16
CA LYS A 21 2.98 -14.26 10.56
C LYS A 21 4.22 -14.72 9.81
N TYR A 22 4.29 -14.48 8.50
CA TYR A 22 5.45 -14.81 7.69
C TYR A 22 6.71 -14.12 8.21
N ASN A 23 6.65 -12.81 8.46
CA ASN A 23 7.79 -12.05 8.98
C ASN A 23 8.28 -12.59 10.32
N GLN A 24 7.37 -12.82 11.27
CA GLN A 24 7.69 -13.42 12.57
C GLN A 24 8.37 -14.79 12.42
N THR A 25 7.90 -15.61 11.48
CA THR A 25 8.50 -16.92 11.19
C THR A 25 9.90 -16.78 10.60
N VAL A 26 10.12 -15.88 9.65
CA VAL A 26 11.45 -15.64 9.06
C VAL A 26 12.45 -15.17 10.13
N VAL A 27 12.05 -14.22 10.97
CA VAL A 27 12.87 -13.73 12.08
C VAL A 27 13.19 -14.86 13.07
N SER A 28 12.17 -15.60 13.52
CA SER A 28 12.39 -16.73 14.44
C SER A 28 13.27 -17.83 13.83
N ALA A 29 13.18 -18.05 12.52
CA ALA A 29 14.06 -19.00 11.83
C ALA A 29 15.51 -18.51 11.78
N ALA A 30 15.73 -17.21 11.56
CA ALA A 30 17.05 -16.60 11.61
C ALA A 30 17.66 -16.67 13.01
N GLU A 31 16.88 -16.38 14.06
CA GLU A 31 17.30 -16.50 15.47
C GLU A 31 17.72 -17.93 15.84
N LYS A 32 17.10 -18.94 15.22
CA LYS A 32 17.45 -20.37 15.38
C LYS A 32 18.64 -20.81 14.52
N GLY A 33 19.21 -19.92 13.70
CA GLY A 33 20.36 -20.22 12.85
C GLY A 33 20.03 -20.98 11.57
N TYR A 34 18.76 -21.04 11.15
CA TYR A 34 18.40 -21.66 9.88
C TYR A 34 18.90 -20.82 8.71
N LYS A 35 19.93 -21.30 8.01
CA LYS A 35 20.56 -20.60 6.86
C LYS A 35 19.58 -20.21 5.75
N VAL A 36 18.49 -20.97 5.59
CA VAL A 36 17.47 -20.65 4.57
C VAL A 36 16.79 -19.30 4.80
N SER A 37 16.75 -18.81 6.05
CA SER A 37 16.12 -17.53 6.40
C SER A 37 16.78 -16.32 5.72
N SER A 38 18.08 -16.38 5.38
CA SER A 38 18.77 -15.29 4.70
C SER A 38 18.32 -15.08 3.25
N TYR A 39 17.61 -16.06 2.68
CA TYR A 39 17.03 -15.97 1.34
C TYR A 39 15.54 -15.61 1.35
N LEU A 40 14.93 -15.47 2.54
CA LEU A 40 13.51 -15.15 2.70
C LEU A 40 13.35 -13.65 3.00
N PRO A 41 12.86 -12.84 2.05
CA PRO A 41 12.73 -11.40 2.26
C PRO A 41 11.61 -11.10 3.25
N LEU A 42 11.76 -10.13 4.14
CA LEU A 42 10.67 -9.64 4.98
C LEU A 42 9.71 -8.75 4.18
N VAL A 43 8.43 -8.79 4.53
CA VAL A 43 7.39 -7.90 4.02
C VAL A 43 7.39 -6.60 4.84
N PRO A 44 7.43 -5.40 4.22
CA PRO A 44 7.45 -4.14 4.97
C PRO A 44 6.04 -3.73 5.45
N THR A 45 5.51 -4.44 6.44
CA THR A 45 4.12 -4.30 6.91
C THR A 45 3.79 -2.91 7.43
N GLU A 46 4.72 -2.21 8.08
CA GLU A 46 4.50 -0.83 8.57
C GLU A 46 4.35 0.18 7.42
N ARG A 47 5.17 0.03 6.36
CA ARG A 47 5.09 0.92 5.18
C ARG A 47 3.80 0.69 4.41
N ILE A 48 3.41 -0.57 4.28
CA ILE A 48 2.15 -0.97 3.63
C ILE A 48 0.99 -0.41 4.44
N ALA A 49 0.95 -0.64 5.75
CA ALA A 49 -0.10 -0.10 6.62
C ALA A 49 -0.23 1.42 6.49
N LYS A 50 0.88 2.17 6.42
CA LYS A 50 0.85 3.62 6.24
C LYS A 50 0.15 4.06 4.95
N VAL A 51 0.30 3.33 3.84
CA VAL A 51 -0.38 3.64 2.57
C VAL A 51 -1.89 3.36 2.65
N PHE A 52 -2.29 2.39 3.46
CA PHE A 52 -3.69 2.02 3.67
C PHE A 52 -4.36 2.77 4.83
N SER A 53 -3.59 3.40 5.71
CA SER A 53 -4.09 4.35 6.69
C SER A 53 -4.58 5.60 5.98
N ASN A 54 -5.81 6.03 6.26
CA ASN A 54 -6.45 7.24 5.70
C ASN A 54 -5.78 8.56 6.16
N GLU A 55 -4.46 8.60 6.37
CA GLU A 55 -3.77 9.88 6.44
C GLU A 55 -3.95 10.54 5.07
N VAL A 56 -4.75 11.61 5.05
CA VAL A 56 -4.97 12.48 3.91
C VAL A 56 -3.59 13.02 3.50
N VAL A 57 -2.90 12.30 2.63
CA VAL A 57 -1.93 12.93 1.75
C VAL A 57 -2.78 13.78 0.84
N GLU A 58 -2.89 15.05 1.19
CA GLU A 58 -3.48 16.11 0.39
C GLU A 58 -2.82 16.04 -0.98
N SER A 59 -3.45 15.28 -1.88
CA SER A 59 -3.01 15.11 -3.24
C SER A 59 -3.39 16.42 -3.90
N GLN A 60 -2.43 17.35 -3.95
CA GLN A 60 -2.62 18.60 -4.66
C GLN A 60 -3.17 18.29 -6.06
N PRO A 61 -4.34 18.83 -6.44
CA PRO A 61 -4.83 18.68 -7.79
C PRO A 61 -3.83 19.38 -8.72
N LEU A 62 -3.23 18.62 -9.63
CA LEU A 62 -2.37 19.18 -10.66
C LEU A 62 -3.26 20.06 -11.54
N ALA A 63 -3.13 21.37 -11.35
CA ALA A 63 -3.93 22.39 -12.01
C ALA A 63 -3.99 22.13 -13.52
N SER A 64 -5.21 21.94 -14.03
CA SER A 64 -5.48 21.89 -15.47
C SER A 64 -5.23 23.28 -16.05
N ALA A 65 -4.03 23.48 -16.60
CA ALA A 65 -3.70 24.64 -17.39
C ALA A 65 -4.52 24.62 -18.68
N GLY A 66 -5.57 25.45 -18.73
CA GLY A 66 -6.34 25.75 -19.93
C GLY A 66 -6.71 27.22 -19.91
N ARG A 67 -5.90 28.06 -20.56
CA ARG A 67 -6.16 29.49 -20.77
C ARG A 67 -7.38 29.64 -21.68
N GLU A 68 -8.43 30.27 -21.19
CA GLU A 68 -9.55 30.70 -22.04
C GLU A 68 -9.19 32.05 -22.67
N ALA A 69 -9.17 32.05 -24.00
CA ALA A 69 -8.82 33.21 -24.80
C ALA A 69 -9.97 34.22 -24.87
N ASP A 70 -9.56 35.48 -24.80
CA ASP A 70 -10.29 36.71 -25.09
C ASP A 70 -11.29 36.59 -26.25
N VAL A 71 -12.54 37.02 -26.02
CA VAL A 71 -13.45 37.48 -27.07
C VAL A 71 -13.98 38.86 -26.66
N ALA A 72 -13.27 39.90 -27.09
CA ALA A 72 -13.83 41.24 -27.21
C ALA A 72 -14.94 41.25 -28.28
N VAL A 73 -16.14 41.68 -27.90
CA VAL A 73 -17.26 41.97 -28.81
C VAL A 73 -17.17 43.45 -29.21
N TYR A 74 -17.16 43.70 -30.52
CA TYR A 74 -17.27 45.03 -31.14
C TYR A 74 -18.61 45.70 -30.88
#